data_AF-A0AAN9W417-F1
#
_entry.id   AF-A0AAN9W417-F1
#
_cell.length_a   1.000
_cell.length_b   1.000
_cell.length_c   1.000
_cell.angle_alpha   90.00
_cell.angle_beta   90.00
_cell.angle_gamma   90.00
#
_symmetry.space_group_name_H-M   'P 1'
#
loop_
_entity.id
_entity.type
_entity.pdbx_description
1 polymer ?
#
loop_
_entity_poly.entity_id
_entity_poly.type
_entity_poly.pdbx_seq_one_letter_code
_entity_poly.pdbx_strand_id
1 'polypeptide(L)'
;MELSDVFGGNNALKWLTNWGTKWGLMDGDDALAFIDNHDNQRGHGGAGSILTYKSAKQYKMAIAFMQAWPYGVTRVMSSYDFSDTDAGPPADGNGNIKDVIVNSDLTCGNGWVCEHRWRQIYNMVAFKKTTEFTDVLNWWDNGNNQIAFSRGNKGFIAFNKDSYNLAQTLQTGLPQGTYCDLISGLKSGSSCTGKSVTVGSDGKAYIEIKTSEDDGVLAITVDSKL
;
A
#
# COMPACT_ATOMS: atom_id res chain seq x y z
N MET A 1 0.18 -10.08 10.77
CA MET A 1 -1.00 -9.89 11.65
C MET A 1 -1.19 -8.44 11.99
N GLU A 2 -0.26 -7.79 12.68
CA GLU A 2 -0.46 -6.42 13.20
C GLU A 2 -0.92 -5.38 12.16
N LEU A 3 -0.34 -5.36 10.94
CA LEU A 3 -0.82 -4.45 9.90
C LEU A 3 -2.25 -4.80 9.45
N SER A 4 -2.63 -6.07 9.43
CA SER A 4 -4.02 -6.48 9.20
C SER A 4 -4.95 -5.99 10.31
N ASP A 5 -4.53 -6.01 11.57
CA ASP A 5 -5.33 -5.48 12.68
C ASP A 5 -5.48 -3.96 12.61
N VAL A 6 -4.38 -3.25 12.35
CA VAL A 6 -4.38 -1.78 12.24
C VAL A 6 -5.24 -1.32 11.06
N PHE A 7 -5.04 -1.87 9.86
CA PHE A 7 -5.82 -1.49 8.68
C PHE A 7 -7.22 -2.14 8.64
N GLY A 8 -7.43 -3.23 9.38
CA GLY A 8 -8.73 -3.87 9.58
C GLY A 8 -9.63 -3.16 10.59
N GLY A 9 -9.06 -2.28 11.42
CA GLY A 9 -9.81 -1.44 12.38
C GLY A 9 -9.79 -1.90 13.83
N ASN A 10 -9.00 -2.93 14.15
CA ASN A 10 -8.80 -3.39 15.52
C ASN A 10 -7.76 -2.52 16.26
N ASN A 11 -6.98 -1.71 15.54
CA ASN A 11 -6.01 -0.79 16.13
C ASN A 11 -5.90 0.51 15.31
N ALA A 12 -5.48 1.60 15.93
CA ALA A 12 -5.40 2.92 15.30
C ALA A 12 -4.09 3.11 14.51
N LEU A 13 -4.15 3.80 13.36
CA LEU A 13 -2.97 4.02 12.51
C LEU A 13 -1.83 4.77 13.23
N LYS A 14 -2.16 5.70 14.15
CA LYS A 14 -1.15 6.51 14.87
C LYS A 14 -0.06 5.69 15.55
N TRP A 15 -0.38 4.47 15.99
CA TRP A 15 0.57 3.63 16.72
C TRP A 15 1.70 3.12 15.84
N LEU A 16 1.54 3.17 14.51
CA LEU A 16 2.56 2.76 13.55
C LEU A 16 3.82 3.65 13.55
N THR A 17 3.84 4.76 14.31
CA THR A 17 4.98 5.69 14.42
C THR A 17 6.30 5.00 14.79
N ASN A 18 6.23 3.86 15.49
CA ASN A 18 7.38 3.04 15.90
C ASN A 18 7.26 1.58 15.42
N TRP A 19 6.55 1.34 14.31
CA TRP A 19 6.33 0.01 13.76
C TRP A 19 7.66 -0.74 13.51
N GLY A 20 7.74 -1.99 13.97
CA GLY A 20 8.97 -2.81 13.92
C GLY A 20 9.23 -3.52 15.25
N THR A 21 10.48 -3.56 15.70
CA THR A 21 10.90 -4.29 16.92
C THR A 21 10.24 -3.80 18.20
N LYS A 22 9.80 -2.54 18.26
CA LYS A 22 9.02 -2.01 19.39
C LYS A 22 7.64 -2.64 19.53
N TRP A 23 7.15 -3.29 18.49
CA TRP A 23 5.94 -4.10 18.48
C TRP A 23 6.21 -5.58 18.79
N GLY A 24 7.44 -5.93 19.21
CA GLY A 24 7.83 -7.32 19.49
C GLY A 24 8.11 -8.15 18.24
N LEU A 25 8.28 -7.50 17.08
CA LEU A 25 8.71 -8.17 15.86
C LEU A 25 10.23 -8.43 15.91
N MET A 26 10.68 -9.37 15.08
CA MET A 26 12.11 -9.64 14.89
C MET A 26 12.86 -8.43 14.30
N ASP A 27 14.19 -8.48 14.32
CA ASP A 27 14.99 -7.46 13.66
C ASP A 27 14.72 -7.47 12.15
N GLY A 28 14.70 -6.26 11.55
CA GLY A 28 14.31 -6.10 10.15
C GLY A 28 15.20 -6.88 9.19
N ASP A 29 16.49 -7.03 9.50
CA ASP A 29 17.44 -7.77 8.67
C ASP A 29 17.18 -9.28 8.66
N ASP A 30 16.46 -9.79 9.65
CA ASP A 30 16.05 -11.20 9.76
C ASP A 30 14.60 -11.42 9.30
N ALA A 31 13.89 -10.37 8.87
CA ALA A 31 12.46 -10.39 8.60
C ALA A 31 12.10 -10.54 7.12
N LEU A 32 11.28 -11.56 6.81
CA LEU A 32 10.47 -11.61 5.58
C LEU A 32 9.03 -11.19 5.91
N ALA A 33 8.69 -9.95 5.57
CA ALA A 33 7.38 -9.35 5.85
C ALA A 33 6.37 -9.60 4.70
N PHE A 34 5.13 -9.87 5.06
CA PHE A 34 3.99 -10.01 4.16
C PHE A 34 2.69 -9.65 4.91
N ILE A 35 1.65 -9.23 4.18
CA ILE A 35 0.32 -9.00 4.76
C ILE A 35 -0.40 -10.34 4.94
N ASP A 36 -0.43 -11.13 3.88
CA ASP A 36 -1.00 -12.46 3.80
C ASP A 36 -0.06 -13.44 3.08
N ASN A 37 -0.35 -14.72 3.20
CA ASN A 37 0.27 -15.78 2.42
C ASN A 37 -0.83 -16.74 1.93
N HIS A 38 -0.44 -17.77 1.19
CA HIS A 38 -1.39 -18.73 0.62
C HIS A 38 -2.22 -19.49 1.67
N ASP A 39 -1.74 -19.65 2.89
CA ASP A 39 -2.43 -20.40 3.96
C ASP A 39 -3.40 -19.48 4.72
N ASN A 40 -2.89 -18.39 5.32
CA ASN A 40 -3.68 -17.49 6.16
C ASN A 40 -4.72 -16.66 5.41
N GLN A 41 -4.57 -16.46 4.10
CA GLN A 41 -5.63 -15.83 3.30
C GLN A 41 -6.90 -16.68 3.17
N ARG A 42 -6.80 -17.98 3.47
CA ARG A 42 -7.91 -18.94 3.52
C ARG A 42 -8.47 -19.11 4.93
N GLY A 43 -7.92 -18.41 5.92
CA GLY A 43 -8.20 -18.69 7.34
C GLY A 43 -7.58 -20.01 7.82
N HIS A 44 -6.73 -20.63 7.00
CA HIS A 44 -5.88 -21.74 7.41
C HIS A 44 -4.64 -21.20 8.13
N GLY A 45 -4.12 -21.93 9.11
CA GLY A 45 -2.95 -21.50 9.87
C GLY A 45 -3.24 -20.51 11.00
N GLY A 46 -2.18 -19.83 11.45
CA GLY A 46 -2.25 -18.90 12.57
C GLY A 46 -2.65 -17.49 12.17
N ALA A 47 -2.89 -16.65 13.19
CA ALA A 47 -3.01 -15.18 13.09
C ALA A 47 -4.39 -14.56 12.78
N GLY A 48 -5.50 -15.22 13.12
CA GLY A 48 -6.82 -14.57 13.18
C GLY A 48 -7.28 -13.96 11.85
N SER A 49 -7.95 -12.80 11.89
CA SER A 49 -8.51 -12.15 10.70
C SER A 49 -7.43 -11.39 9.91
N ILE A 50 -6.95 -11.98 8.82
CA ILE A 50 -5.94 -11.39 7.93
C ILE A 50 -6.61 -10.61 6.79
N LEU A 51 -6.03 -9.46 6.43
CA LEU A 51 -6.45 -8.72 5.24
C LEU A 51 -5.98 -9.44 3.98
N THR A 52 -6.87 -9.61 3.00
CA THR A 52 -6.58 -10.27 1.72
C THR A 52 -7.15 -9.44 0.57
N TYR A 53 -6.96 -9.90 -0.67
CA TYR A 53 -7.59 -9.29 -1.84
C TYR A 53 -9.12 -9.15 -1.72
N LYS A 54 -9.78 -9.97 -0.89
CA LYS A 54 -11.24 -9.90 -0.63
C LYS A 54 -11.64 -8.62 0.14
N SER A 55 -10.70 -7.96 0.81
CA SER A 55 -10.87 -6.66 1.48
C SER A 55 -10.05 -5.59 0.77
N ALA A 56 -10.29 -5.41 -0.53
CA ALA A 56 -9.38 -4.72 -1.45
C ALA A 56 -8.91 -3.33 -1.00
N LYS A 57 -9.78 -2.47 -0.44
CA LYS A 57 -9.40 -1.12 0.00
C LYS A 57 -8.40 -1.18 1.15
N GLN A 58 -8.74 -1.87 2.24
CA GLN A 58 -7.85 -2.02 3.41
C GLN A 58 -6.57 -2.78 3.05
N TYR A 59 -6.67 -3.81 2.19
CA TYR A 59 -5.51 -4.58 1.74
C TYR A 59 -4.51 -3.72 0.95
N LYS A 60 -4.98 -2.90 0.01
CA LYS A 60 -4.13 -1.93 -0.70
C LYS A 60 -3.46 -0.95 0.26
N MET A 61 -4.19 -0.47 1.28
CA MET A 61 -3.62 0.42 2.31
C MET A 61 -2.51 -0.28 3.12
N ALA A 62 -2.74 -1.51 3.56
CA ALA A 62 -1.75 -2.28 4.32
C ALA A 62 -0.50 -2.59 3.49
N ILE A 63 -0.65 -2.97 2.22
CA ILE A 63 0.47 -3.18 1.30
C ILE A 63 1.22 -1.87 1.07
N ALA A 64 0.53 -0.75 0.85
CA ALA A 64 1.18 0.55 0.66
C ALA A 64 2.03 0.93 1.89
N PHE A 65 1.52 0.73 3.10
CA PHE A 65 2.31 0.96 4.33
C PHE A 65 3.52 0.01 4.42
N MET A 66 3.32 -1.29 4.18
CA MET A 66 4.40 -2.29 4.20
C MET A 66 5.53 -1.94 3.20
N GLN A 67 5.17 -1.42 2.02
CA GLN A 67 6.15 -1.01 1.01
C GLN A 67 6.83 0.32 1.37
N ALA A 68 6.10 1.27 1.96
CA ALA A 68 6.65 2.57 2.33
C ALA A 68 7.50 2.53 3.61
N TRP A 69 7.29 1.59 4.52
CA TRP A 69 8.03 1.46 5.77
C TRP A 69 9.35 0.68 5.59
N PRO A 70 10.49 1.14 6.14
CA PRO A 70 11.79 0.47 6.00
C PRO A 70 11.94 -0.69 6.99
N TYR A 71 11.12 -1.73 6.88
CA TYR A 71 11.22 -2.93 7.71
C TYR A 71 11.15 -4.20 6.86
N GLY A 72 12.15 -5.05 6.99
CA GLY A 72 12.17 -6.37 6.37
C GLY A 72 12.27 -6.38 4.85
N VAL A 73 12.51 -7.58 4.34
CA VAL A 73 12.28 -7.92 2.94
C VAL A 73 10.78 -8.14 2.76
N THR A 74 10.16 -7.44 1.81
CA THR A 74 8.71 -7.46 1.61
C THR A 74 8.31 -8.44 0.50
N ARG A 75 7.39 -9.35 0.79
CA ARG A 75 6.77 -10.24 -0.20
C ARG A 75 5.33 -9.83 -0.45
N VAL A 76 4.99 -9.64 -1.73
CA VAL A 76 3.62 -9.39 -2.19
C VAL A 76 2.99 -10.71 -2.60
N MET A 77 1.79 -10.99 -2.08
CA MET A 77 1.02 -12.15 -2.50
C MET A 77 0.34 -11.89 -3.85
N SER A 78 0.22 -12.95 -4.66
CA SER A 78 -0.56 -12.94 -5.89
C SER A 78 -1.39 -14.21 -5.94
N SER A 79 -2.70 -14.05 -5.98
CA SER A 79 -3.66 -15.11 -5.69
C SER A 79 -4.48 -15.49 -6.92
N TYR A 80 -5.26 -16.55 -6.76
CA TYR A 80 -6.44 -16.84 -7.55
C TYR A 80 -7.69 -16.68 -6.68
N ASP A 81 -8.84 -16.44 -7.30
CA ASP A 81 -10.10 -16.28 -6.58
C ASP A 81 -10.67 -17.64 -6.17
N PHE A 82 -11.15 -17.74 -4.93
CA PHE A 82 -11.73 -18.95 -4.35
C PHE A 82 -12.90 -18.60 -3.43
N SER A 83 -13.90 -19.47 -3.34
CA SER A 83 -14.97 -19.41 -2.31
C SER A 83 -14.84 -20.55 -1.31
N ASP A 84 -14.43 -21.72 -1.79
CA ASP A 84 -14.00 -22.86 -0.98
C ASP A 84 -12.52 -22.68 -0.61
N THR A 85 -12.22 -22.73 0.68
CA THR A 85 -10.86 -22.55 1.21
C THR A 85 -9.94 -23.71 0.87
N ASP A 86 -10.49 -24.89 0.58
CA ASP A 86 -9.73 -26.07 0.19
C ASP A 86 -9.57 -26.21 -1.34
N ALA A 87 -10.12 -25.26 -2.11
CA ALA A 87 -10.04 -25.29 -3.56
C ALA A 87 -8.62 -25.05 -4.09
N GLY A 88 -8.24 -25.88 -5.06
CA GLY A 88 -7.05 -25.67 -5.89
C GLY A 88 -7.17 -24.47 -6.83
N PRO A 89 -6.13 -24.19 -7.63
CA PRO A 89 -6.14 -23.09 -8.60
C PRO A 89 -7.20 -23.28 -9.69
N PRO A 90 -7.54 -22.22 -10.45
CA PRO A 90 -8.47 -22.32 -11.57
C PRO A 90 -8.05 -23.40 -12.56
N ALA A 91 -8.91 -24.39 -12.77
CA ALA A 91 -8.65 -25.53 -13.65
C ALA A 91 -9.76 -25.71 -14.70
N ASP A 92 -9.43 -26.35 -15.81
CA ASP A 92 -10.40 -26.81 -16.82
C ASP A 92 -11.15 -28.08 -16.37
N GLY A 93 -12.08 -28.57 -17.18
CA GLY A 93 -12.85 -29.78 -16.87
C GLY A 93 -12.03 -31.08 -16.78
N ASN A 94 -10.78 -31.05 -17.24
CA ASN A 94 -9.84 -32.17 -17.18
C ASN A 94 -8.83 -32.03 -16.02
N GLY A 95 -8.92 -30.95 -15.22
CA GLY A 95 -8.01 -30.68 -14.11
C GLY A 95 -6.70 -29.99 -14.51
N ASN A 96 -6.54 -29.50 -15.74
CA ASN A 96 -5.36 -28.70 -16.11
C ASN A 96 -5.52 -27.28 -15.56
N ILE A 97 -4.46 -26.72 -14.98
CA ILE A 97 -4.43 -25.33 -14.50
C ILE A 97 -4.62 -24.39 -15.70
N LYS A 98 -5.54 -23.45 -15.59
CA LYS A 98 -5.83 -22.44 -16.62
C LYS A 98 -4.72 -21.42 -16.73
N ASP A 99 -4.41 -21.02 -17.96
CA ASP A 99 -3.48 -19.92 -18.24
C ASP A 99 -3.91 -18.61 -17.58
N VAL A 100 -2.91 -17.79 -17.22
CA VAL A 100 -3.13 -16.40 -16.82
C VAL A 100 -3.34 -15.56 -18.07
N ILE A 101 -4.57 -15.08 -18.29
CA ILE A 101 -4.88 -14.11 -19.34
C ILE A 101 -4.60 -12.72 -18.77
N VAL A 102 -3.77 -11.92 -19.45
CA VAL A 102 -3.54 -10.51 -19.10
C VAL A 102 -4.41 -9.64 -20.01
N ASN A 103 -5.31 -8.88 -19.40
CA ASN A 103 -6.21 -7.97 -20.09
C ASN A 103 -5.50 -6.66 -20.48
N SER A 104 -6.12 -5.86 -21.35
CA SER A 104 -5.56 -4.58 -21.82
C SER A 104 -5.40 -3.54 -20.71
N ASP A 105 -6.19 -3.64 -19.64
CA ASP A 105 -6.12 -2.79 -18.44
C ASP A 105 -5.15 -3.33 -17.37
N LEU A 106 -4.34 -4.34 -17.74
CA LEU A 106 -3.40 -5.07 -16.89
C LEU A 106 -4.02 -5.95 -15.81
N THR A 107 -5.35 -6.07 -15.73
CA THR A 107 -5.99 -7.08 -14.86
C THR A 107 -5.79 -8.48 -15.41
N CYS A 108 -6.10 -9.50 -14.61
CA CYS A 108 -6.02 -10.90 -15.04
C CYS A 108 -7.41 -11.53 -15.21
N GLY A 109 -7.52 -12.43 -16.18
CA GLY A 109 -8.68 -13.29 -16.41
C GLY A 109 -8.52 -14.69 -15.81
N ASN A 110 -9.42 -15.61 -16.17
CA ASN A 110 -9.38 -17.02 -15.77
C ASN A 110 -9.37 -17.31 -14.25
N GLY A 111 -9.94 -16.40 -13.45
CA GLY A 111 -9.98 -16.56 -11.98
C GLY A 111 -8.68 -16.20 -11.28
N TRP A 112 -7.69 -15.63 -11.98
CA TRP A 112 -6.48 -15.10 -11.36
C TRP A 112 -6.71 -13.67 -10.86
N VAL A 113 -6.35 -13.39 -9.60
CA VAL A 113 -6.57 -12.08 -8.97
C VAL A 113 -5.49 -11.07 -9.37
N CYS A 114 -4.24 -11.52 -9.43
CA CYS A 114 -3.09 -10.71 -9.82
C CYS A 114 -2.95 -9.38 -9.06
N GLU A 115 -2.98 -9.42 -7.72
CA GLU A 115 -2.79 -8.25 -6.85
C GLU A 115 -1.51 -7.48 -7.21
N HIS A 116 -0.45 -8.19 -7.60
CA HIS A 116 0.81 -7.60 -8.05
C HIS A 116 0.68 -6.69 -9.30
N ARG A 117 -0.43 -6.75 -10.03
CA ARG A 117 -0.75 -5.90 -11.20
C ARG A 117 -1.70 -4.75 -10.86
N TRP A 118 -2.22 -4.70 -9.64
CA TRP A 118 -3.02 -3.56 -9.20
C TRP A 118 -2.13 -2.33 -9.13
N ARG A 119 -2.57 -1.22 -9.72
CA ARG A 119 -1.79 0.02 -9.82
C ARG A 119 -1.21 0.47 -8.49
N GLN A 120 -2.05 0.45 -7.46
CA GLN A 120 -1.70 0.83 -6.10
C GLN A 120 -0.58 -0.06 -5.53
N ILE A 121 -0.47 -1.32 -5.96
CA ILE A 121 0.53 -2.26 -5.47
C ILE A 121 1.83 -2.15 -6.28
N TYR A 122 1.79 -2.23 -7.61
CA TYR A 122 3.03 -2.15 -8.39
C TYR A 122 3.71 -0.78 -8.28
N ASN A 123 2.94 0.31 -8.16
CA ASN A 123 3.53 1.62 -7.94
C ASN A 123 4.15 1.74 -6.55
N MET A 124 3.62 1.04 -5.54
CA MET A 124 4.22 1.02 -4.21
C MET A 124 5.47 0.13 -4.14
N VAL A 125 5.57 -0.89 -4.99
CA VAL A 125 6.86 -1.59 -5.22
C VAL A 125 7.89 -0.62 -5.81
N ALA A 126 7.50 0.21 -6.77
CA ALA A 126 8.37 1.27 -7.30
C ALA A 126 8.71 2.32 -6.22
N PHE A 127 7.74 2.73 -5.40
CA PHE A 127 7.97 3.64 -4.27
C PHE A 127 9.04 3.11 -3.32
N LYS A 128 8.97 1.82 -2.92
CA LYS A 128 9.96 1.19 -2.04
C LYS A 128 11.36 1.25 -2.65
N LYS A 129 11.48 0.97 -3.94
CA LYS A 129 12.75 1.06 -4.68
C LYS A 129 13.30 2.49 -4.69
N THR A 130 12.49 3.49 -5.01
CA THR A 130 12.92 4.91 -5.04
C THR A 130 13.38 5.38 -3.66
N THR A 131 12.71 4.91 -2.61
CA THR A 131 12.94 5.34 -1.22
C THR A 131 13.92 4.44 -0.45
N GLU A 132 14.60 3.52 -1.12
CA GLU A 132 15.56 2.63 -0.48
C GLU A 132 16.67 3.42 0.25
N PHE A 133 17.11 2.89 1.39
CA PHE A 133 18.13 3.47 2.28
C PHE A 133 17.83 4.88 2.81
N THR A 134 16.55 5.26 2.90
CA THR A 134 16.14 6.52 3.53
C THR A 134 15.42 6.29 4.86
N ASP A 135 15.59 7.21 5.80
CA ASP A 135 14.90 7.16 7.08
C ASP A 135 13.42 7.57 6.96
N VAL A 136 12.61 7.15 7.93
CA VAL A 136 11.28 7.72 8.14
C VAL A 136 11.45 9.07 8.82
N LEU A 137 10.98 10.13 8.15
CA LEU A 137 11.02 11.51 8.65
C LEU A 137 9.63 12.15 8.54
N ASN A 138 9.44 13.31 9.15
CA ASN A 138 8.21 14.11 9.03
C ASN A 138 6.93 13.32 9.36
N TRP A 139 7.00 12.44 10.38
CA TRP A 139 5.81 11.75 10.87
C TRP A 139 4.78 12.78 11.33
N TRP A 140 3.54 12.57 10.90
CA TRP A 140 2.37 13.30 11.32
C TRP A 140 1.23 12.32 11.56
N ASP A 141 0.44 12.57 12.60
CA ASP A 141 -0.83 11.90 12.83
C ASP A 141 -1.84 12.86 13.46
N ASN A 142 -3.13 12.55 13.31
CA ASN A 142 -4.22 13.30 13.93
C ASN A 142 -4.61 12.78 15.32
N GLY A 143 -3.78 11.97 15.96
CA GLY A 143 -4.13 11.26 17.18
C GLY A 143 -5.10 10.08 16.99
N ASN A 144 -5.40 9.68 15.74
CA ASN A 144 -6.26 8.54 15.41
C ASN A 144 -5.85 7.78 14.12
N ASN A 145 -6.66 7.88 13.05
CA ASN A 145 -6.57 7.06 11.84
C ASN A 145 -6.21 7.87 10.58
N GLN A 146 -5.64 9.05 10.75
CA GLN A 146 -4.94 9.76 9.69
C GLN A 146 -3.47 9.87 10.08
N ILE A 147 -2.61 9.39 9.19
CA ILE A 147 -1.16 9.44 9.37
C ILE A 147 -0.48 9.87 8.07
N ALA A 148 0.70 10.44 8.17
CA ALA A 148 1.57 10.70 7.04
C ALA A 148 3.03 10.65 7.48
N PHE A 149 3.92 10.33 6.55
CA PHE A 149 5.36 10.41 6.77
C PHE A 149 6.10 10.50 5.43
N SER A 150 7.36 10.90 5.53
CA SER A 150 8.29 10.93 4.41
C SER A 150 9.37 9.87 4.56
N ARG A 151 9.94 9.49 3.43
CA ARG A 151 11.11 8.62 3.32
C ARG A 151 12.26 9.45 2.79
N GLY A 152 13.03 10.02 3.72
CA GLY A 152 13.99 11.08 3.46
C GLY A 152 13.37 12.24 2.67
N ASN A 153 14.07 12.66 1.62
CA ASN A 153 13.60 13.63 0.63
C ASN A 153 13.17 12.96 -0.69
N LYS A 154 12.90 11.64 -0.69
CA LYS A 154 12.65 10.85 -1.89
C LYS A 154 11.19 10.44 -2.07
N GLY A 155 10.45 10.28 -0.98
CA GLY A 155 9.04 9.90 -1.04
C GLY A 155 8.23 10.44 0.13
N PHE A 156 6.93 10.62 -0.09
CA PHE A 156 5.96 11.01 0.93
C PHE A 156 4.69 10.19 0.74
N ILE A 157 4.09 9.77 1.85
CA ILE A 157 2.87 8.98 1.85
C ILE A 157 1.93 9.43 2.98
N ALA A 158 0.63 9.41 2.71
CA ALA A 158 -0.42 9.71 3.66
C ALA A 158 -1.54 8.68 3.59
N PHE A 159 -2.21 8.46 4.71
CA PHE A 159 -3.29 7.49 4.88
C PHE A 159 -4.48 8.14 5.58
N ASN A 160 -5.68 7.79 5.14
CA ASN A 160 -6.92 8.14 5.82
C ASN A 160 -7.82 6.91 5.99
N LYS A 161 -8.00 6.49 7.24
CA LYS A 161 -8.94 5.44 7.67
C LYS A 161 -9.98 5.99 8.67
N ASP A 162 -10.04 7.32 8.85
CA ASP A 162 -11.09 7.96 9.63
C ASP A 162 -12.41 8.04 8.82
N SER A 163 -13.51 8.35 9.50
CA SER A 163 -14.82 8.55 8.89
C SER A 163 -15.01 9.95 8.27
N TYR A 164 -13.96 10.78 8.29
CA TYR A 164 -13.95 12.12 7.69
C TYR A 164 -12.69 12.34 6.84
N ASN A 165 -12.74 13.34 5.97
CA ASN A 165 -11.66 13.62 5.01
C ASN A 165 -10.37 14.05 5.72
N LEU A 166 -9.23 13.60 5.20
CA LEU A 166 -7.93 14.22 5.47
C LEU A 166 -7.82 15.43 4.54
N ALA A 167 -7.57 16.61 5.10
CA ALA A 167 -7.40 17.87 4.38
C ALA A 167 -6.43 18.76 5.16
N GLN A 168 -5.11 18.58 4.96
CA GLN A 168 -4.06 19.21 5.78
C GLN A 168 -2.86 19.64 4.96
N THR A 169 -2.21 20.74 5.36
CA THR A 169 -0.91 21.14 4.80
C THR A 169 0.21 20.49 5.62
N LEU A 170 0.92 19.54 5.02
CA LEU A 170 1.89 18.70 5.70
C LEU A 170 3.31 18.91 5.15
N GLN A 171 4.33 18.75 6.01
CA GLN A 171 5.73 18.75 5.60
C GLN A 171 6.04 17.43 4.89
N THR A 172 6.40 17.50 3.61
CA THR A 172 6.66 16.31 2.79
C THR A 172 8.14 15.93 2.77
N GLY A 173 9.04 16.87 3.06
CA GLY A 173 10.47 16.71 2.87
C GLY A 173 10.92 16.66 1.39
N LEU A 174 9.98 16.73 0.45
CA LEU A 174 10.27 16.67 -0.98
C LEU A 174 10.68 18.05 -1.52
N PRO A 175 11.50 18.10 -2.58
CA PRO A 175 11.78 19.34 -3.30
C PRO A 175 10.53 19.97 -3.89
N GLN A 176 10.52 21.30 -4.06
CA GLN A 176 9.44 22.03 -4.72
C GLN A 176 9.12 21.44 -6.11
N GLY A 177 7.83 21.31 -6.42
CA GLY A 177 7.33 20.93 -7.74
C GLY A 177 5.98 20.24 -7.68
N THR A 178 5.50 19.79 -8.83
CA THR A 178 4.22 19.06 -8.96
C THR A 178 4.51 17.57 -9.10
N TYR A 179 3.80 16.76 -8.32
CA TYR A 179 4.00 15.32 -8.24
C TYR A 179 2.71 14.58 -8.58
N CYS A 180 2.81 13.51 -9.35
CA CYS A 180 1.67 12.63 -9.61
C CYS A 180 1.48 11.66 -8.45
N ASP A 181 0.24 11.54 -7.99
CA ASP A 181 -0.14 10.53 -7.00
C ASP A 181 -0.12 9.14 -7.62
N LEU A 182 0.73 8.29 -7.06
CA LEU A 182 0.97 6.92 -7.48
C LEU A 182 -0.20 5.97 -7.17
N ILE A 183 -1.13 6.38 -6.32
CA ILE A 183 -2.29 5.57 -5.95
C ILE A 183 -3.43 5.80 -6.94
N SER A 184 -3.86 7.05 -7.10
CA SER A 184 -4.97 7.39 -8.00
C SER A 184 -4.61 7.34 -9.48
N GLY A 185 -3.33 7.41 -9.86
CA GLY A 185 -2.95 7.39 -11.26
C GLY A 185 -1.46 7.14 -11.53
N LEU A 186 -1.00 7.68 -12.65
CA LEU A 186 0.35 7.52 -13.19
C LEU A 186 0.88 8.86 -13.69
N LYS A 187 2.21 9.00 -13.72
CA LYS A 187 2.87 10.04 -14.53
C LYS A 187 2.88 9.59 -16.00
N SER A 188 2.31 10.41 -16.87
CA SER A 188 2.26 10.18 -18.31
C SER A 188 2.90 11.37 -19.04
N GLY A 189 4.21 11.28 -19.29
CA GLY A 189 4.98 12.40 -19.82
C GLY A 189 5.00 13.56 -18.82
N SER A 190 4.41 14.69 -19.21
CA SER A 190 4.33 15.92 -18.41
C SER A 190 2.96 16.11 -17.71
N SER A 191 2.16 15.05 -17.57
CA SER A 191 0.86 15.10 -16.91
C SER A 191 0.65 13.93 -15.93
N CYS A 192 -0.31 14.10 -15.03
CA CYS A 192 -0.78 13.05 -14.13
C CYS A 192 -2.14 12.54 -14.61
N THR A 193 -2.31 11.22 -14.69
CA THR A 193 -3.61 10.63 -15.04
C THR A 193 -4.58 10.59 -13.86
N GLY A 194 -4.07 10.72 -12.64
CA GLY A 194 -4.83 10.83 -11.40
C GLY A 194 -4.62 12.18 -10.73
N LYS A 195 -4.63 12.20 -9.40
CA LYS A 195 -4.35 13.42 -8.62
C LYS A 195 -2.91 13.89 -8.84
N SER A 196 -2.72 15.19 -8.63
CA SER A 196 -1.39 15.80 -8.49
C SER A 196 -1.29 16.56 -7.18
N VAL A 197 -0.07 16.67 -6.65
CA VAL A 197 0.26 17.37 -5.42
C VAL A 197 1.35 18.38 -5.71
N THR A 198 1.11 19.65 -5.35
CA THR A 198 2.10 20.71 -5.48
C THR A 198 2.83 20.90 -4.15
N VAL A 199 4.14 20.66 -4.17
CA VAL A 199 5.04 20.89 -3.03
C VAL A 199 5.65 22.29 -3.19
N GLY A 200 5.54 23.11 -2.15
CA GLY A 200 6.09 24.46 -2.07
C GLY A 200 7.62 24.49 -1.88
N SER A 201 8.21 25.68 -1.92
CA SER A 201 9.64 25.90 -1.65
C SER A 201 10.05 25.55 -0.22
N ASP A 202 9.10 25.51 0.71
CA ASP A 202 9.28 25.11 2.11
C ASP A 202 9.09 23.60 2.35
N GLY A 203 8.89 22.82 1.27
CA GLY A 203 8.67 21.37 1.32
C GLY A 203 7.26 20.96 1.75
N LYS A 204 6.35 21.92 2.02
CA LYS A 204 4.98 21.61 2.41
C LYS A 204 4.06 21.43 1.21
N ALA A 205 3.03 20.61 1.38
CA ALA A 205 1.97 20.43 0.39
C ALA A 205 0.61 20.27 1.06
N TYR A 206 -0.46 20.71 0.38
CA TYR A 206 -1.83 20.38 0.77
C TYR A 206 -2.15 18.95 0.35
N ILE A 207 -2.47 18.11 1.34
CA ILE A 207 -2.79 16.70 1.18
C ILE A 207 -4.28 16.52 1.44
N GLU A 208 -4.97 15.91 0.48
CA GLU A 208 -6.38 15.61 0.58
C GLU A 208 -6.67 14.14 0.20
N ILE A 209 -7.28 13.41 1.13
CA ILE A 209 -7.79 12.05 0.93
C ILE A 209 -9.23 12.01 1.45
N LYS A 210 -10.20 11.99 0.55
CA LYS A 210 -11.62 11.94 0.89
C LYS A 210 -12.03 10.52 1.28
N THR A 211 -12.98 10.40 2.18
CA THR A 211 -13.53 9.09 2.58
C THR A 211 -14.24 8.38 1.43
N SER A 212 -14.76 9.14 0.47
CA SER A 212 -15.42 8.66 -0.74
C SER A 212 -14.47 8.10 -1.81
N GLU A 213 -13.16 8.21 -1.65
CA GLU A 213 -12.21 7.69 -2.62
C GLU A 213 -12.08 6.16 -2.53
N ASP A 214 -11.80 5.53 -3.66
CA ASP A 214 -11.60 4.07 -3.75
C ASP A 214 -10.42 3.59 -2.89
N ASP A 215 -9.44 4.48 -2.68
CA ASP A 215 -8.22 4.22 -1.93
C ASP A 215 -8.06 5.25 -0.81
N GLY A 216 -7.74 4.79 0.40
CA GLY A 216 -7.45 5.64 1.55
C GLY A 216 -5.98 6.06 1.65
N VAL A 217 -5.27 6.15 0.52
CA VAL A 217 -3.83 6.41 0.47
C VAL A 217 -3.52 7.45 -0.61
N LEU A 218 -2.53 8.30 -0.34
CA LEU A 218 -1.87 9.13 -1.33
C LEU A 218 -0.37 8.92 -1.22
N ALA A 219 0.33 8.71 -2.33
CA ALA A 219 1.78 8.50 -2.34
C ALA A 219 2.45 9.22 -3.51
N ILE A 220 3.53 9.95 -3.22
CA ILE A 220 4.32 10.70 -4.21
C ILE A 220 5.82 10.45 -4.00
N THR A 221 6.61 10.48 -5.07
CA THR A 221 8.07 10.30 -5.01
C THR A 221 8.77 11.25 -5.98
N VAL A 222 10.08 11.42 -5.82
CA VAL A 222 10.91 12.18 -6.78
C VAL A 222 10.77 11.70 -8.22
N ASP A 223 10.48 10.41 -8.45
CA ASP A 223 10.27 9.85 -9.79
C ASP A 223 8.87 10.17 -10.35
N SER A 224 7.91 10.50 -9.50
CA SER A 224 6.56 10.93 -9.91
C SER A 224 6.44 12.44 -10.11
N LYS A 225 7.52 13.21 -9.88
CA LYS A 225 7.60 14.65 -10.14
C LYS A 225 7.48 14.96 -11.64
N LEU A 226 6.69 15.95 -12.03
CA LEU A 226 6.61 16.48 -13.40
C LEU A 226 7.85 17.30 -13.79
#